data_AF-A0A2V8Y460-F1
#
_entry.id   AF-A0A2V8Y460-F1
#
_cell.length_a   1.000
_cell.length_b   1.000
_cell.length_c   1.000
_cell.angle_alpha   90.00
_cell.angle_beta   90.00
_cell.angle_gamma   90.00
#
_symmetry.space_group_name_H-M   'P 1'
#
loop_
_entity.id
_entity.type
_entity.pdbx_description
1 polymer ?
#
loop_
_entity_poly.entity_id
_entity_poly.type
_entity_poly.pdbx_seq_one_letter_code
_entity_poly.pdbx_strand_id
1 'polypeptide(L)' 'MGTLTKPPANILELPMAQRAEMALKAAVEKVVEEHVRDGRPLYIWRDGKVVEVSAQELREQSTRTQ' A
#
# COMPACT_ATOMS: atom_id res chain seq x y z
N MET A 1 14.85 -10.34 24.70
CA MET A 1 14.71 -11.62 23.99
C MET A 1 13.22 -11.88 23.77
N GLY A 2 12.62 -11.27 22.74
CA GLY A 2 11.24 -11.55 22.33
C GLY A 2 11.30 -12.36 21.04
N THR A 3 10.85 -13.61 21.08
CA THR A 3 10.90 -14.54 19.95
C THR A 3 9.99 -14.06 18.82
N LEU A 4 10.57 -13.74 17.67
CA LEU A 4 9.85 -13.58 16.41
C LEU A 4 9.35 -14.98 15.99
N THR A 5 8.16 -15.36 16.46
CA THR A 5 7.47 -16.54 15.96
C THR A 5 7.23 -16.36 14.46
N LYS A 6 7.64 -17.36 13.67
CA LYS A 6 7.38 -17.44 12.22
C LYS A 6 5.92 -17.04 11.94
N PRO A 7 5.64 -16.19 10.94
CA PRO A 7 4.27 -15.88 10.56
C PRO A 7 3.55 -17.17 10.16
N PRO A 8 2.33 -17.41 10.66
CA PRO A 8 1.55 -18.56 10.23
C PRO A 8 1.21 -18.45 8.74
N ALA A 9 1.25 -19.58 8.04
CA ALA A 9 1.00 -19.67 6.59
C ALA A 9 -0.44 -19.31 6.18
N ASN A 10 -1.34 -19.11 7.16
CA ASN A 10 -2.75 -18.81 6.95
C ASN A 10 -3.09 -17.42 7.53
N ILE A 11 -3.58 -16.52 6.67
CA ILE A 11 -3.97 -15.15 7.03
C ILE A 11 -5.01 -15.17 8.18
N LEU A 12 -5.83 -16.22 8.28
CA LEU A 12 -6.85 -16.37 9.34
C LEU A 12 -6.27 -16.55 10.75
N GLU A 13 -5.02 -16.98 10.87
CA GLU A 13 -4.36 -17.16 12.17
C GLU A 13 -3.73 -15.86 12.71
N LEU A 14 -3.65 -14.82 11.88
CA LEU A 14 -3.14 -13.52 12.30
C LEU A 14 -4.17 -12.78 13.17
N PRO A 15 -3.71 -11.96 14.14
CA PRO A 15 -4.58 -11.04 14.87
C PRO A 15 -5.41 -10.17 13.92
N MET A 16 -6.65 -9.88 14.31
CA MET A 16 -7.59 -9.10 13.48
C MET A 16 -6.99 -7.79 12.95
N ALA A 17 -6.26 -7.06 13.80
CA ALA A 17 -5.61 -5.81 13.42
C ALA A 17 -4.59 -5.99 12.28
N GLN A 18 -3.78 -7.05 12.32
CA GLN A 18 -2.80 -7.33 11.26
C GLN A 18 -3.50 -7.70 9.95
N ARG A 19 -4.57 -8.49 10.02
CA ARG A 19 -5.37 -8.83 8.84
C ARG A 19 -6.02 -7.59 8.22
N ALA A 20 -6.54 -6.70 9.06
CA ALA A 20 -7.13 -5.44 8.61
C ALA A 20 -6.09 -4.53 7.94
N GLU A 21 -4.89 -4.43 8.52
CA GLU A 21 -3.80 -3.68 7.91
C GLU A 21 -3.37 -4.27 6.56
N MET A 22 -3.23 -5.59 6.45
CA MET A 22 -2.91 -6.27 5.19
C MET A 22 -4.00 -6.02 4.13
N ALA A 23 -5.27 -6.15 4.50
CA ALA A 23 -6.40 -5.90 3.60
C ALA A 23 -6.43 -4.44 3.12
N LEU A 24 -6.17 -3.48 4.01
CA LEU A 24 -6.10 -2.07 3.66
C LEU A 24 -4.96 -1.79 2.69
N LYS A 25 -3.75 -2.32 2.95
CA LYS A 25 -2.60 -2.16 2.06
C LYS A 25 -2.88 -2.73 0.67
N ALA A 26 -3.43 -3.95 0.58
CA ALA A 26 -3.77 -4.57 -0.70
C ALA A 26 -4.85 -3.77 -1.47
N ALA A 27 -5.84 -3.21 -0.77
CA ALA A 27 -6.85 -2.36 -1.38
C ALA A 27 -6.25 -1.06 -1.94
N VAL A 28 -5.33 -0.43 -1.20
CA VAL A 28 -4.64 0.79 -1.64
C VAL A 28 -3.71 0.50 -2.82
N GLU A 29 -2.97 -0.61 -2.80
CA GLU A 29 -2.11 -1.05 -3.89
C GLU A 29 -2.90 -1.18 -5.20
N LYS A 30 -4.05 -1.87 -5.16
CA LYS A 30 -4.94 -2.00 -6.31
C LYS A 30 -5.43 -0.63 -6.83
N VAL A 31 -5.77 0.31 -5.94
CA VAL A 31 -6.18 1.67 -6.35
C VAL A 31 -5.04 2.38 -7.07
N VAL A 32 -3.79 2.26 -6.57
CA VAL A 32 -2.61 2.84 -7.22
C VAL A 32 -2.41 2.24 -8.61
N GLU A 33 -2.47 0.92 -8.75
CA GLU A 33 -2.36 0.24 -10.05
C GLU A 33 -3.40 0.71 -11.05
N GLU A 34 -4.67 0.81 -10.64
CA GLU A 34 -5.77 1.29 -11.48
C GLU A 34 -5.54 2.74 -11.94
N HIS A 35 -5.06 3.63 -11.06
CA HIS A 35 -4.78 5.02 -11.40
C HIS A 35 -3.60 5.15 -12.35
N VAL A 36 -2.53 4.38 -12.13
CA VAL A 36 -1.38 4.31 -13.05
C VAL A 36 -1.82 3.81 -14.42
N ARG A 37 -2.66 2.75 -14.46
CA ARG A 37 -3.18 2.16 -15.70
C ARG A 37 -4.07 3.14 -16.48
N ASP A 38 -4.90 3.91 -15.78
CA ASP A 38 -5.85 4.85 -16.39
C ASP A 38 -5.23 6.25 -16.63
N GLY A 39 -3.97 6.47 -16.25
CA GLY A 39 -3.30 7.77 -16.39
C GLY A 39 -3.88 8.86 -15.47
N ARG A 40 -4.52 8.46 -14.36
CA ARG A 40 -5.17 9.37 -13.41
C ARG A 40 -4.23 9.73 -12.25
N PRO A 41 -4.22 10.99 -11.78
CA PRO A 41 -3.45 11.36 -10.61
C PRO A 41 -4.10 10.84 -9.31
N LEU A 42 -3.29 10.68 -8.27
CA LEU A 42 -3.76 10.50 -6.89
C LEU A 42 -3.49 11.75 -6.07
N TYR A 43 -4.41 12.07 -5.15
CA TYR A 43 -4.24 13.15 -4.19
C TYR A 43 -3.96 12.55 -2.82
N ILE A 44 -2.81 12.86 -2.24
CA ILE A 44 -2.38 12.33 -0.94
C ILE A 44 -2.17 13.47 0.06
N TRP A 45 -2.32 13.16 1.33
CA TRP A 45 -1.89 14.07 2.40
C TRP A 45 -0.39 13.90 2.64
N ARG A 46 0.38 15.00 2.55
CA ARG A 46 1.82 15.02 2.83
C ARG A 46 2.17 16.37 3.45
N ASP A 47 2.84 16.36 4.59
CA ASP A 47 3.35 17.56 5.28
C ASP A 47 2.28 18.65 5.50
N GLY A 48 1.10 18.24 5.95
CA GLY A 48 0.02 19.18 6.31
C GLY A 48 -0.76 19.75 5.13
N LYS A 49 -0.56 19.24 3.91
CA LYS A 49 -1.29 19.66 2.72
C LYS A 49 -1.67 18.48 1.83
N VAL A 50 -2.65 18.71 0.95
CA VAL A 50 -2.97 17.80 -0.15
C VAL A 50 -1.97 18.03 -1.28
N VAL A 51 -1.37 16.96 -1.79
CA VAL A 51 -0.41 16.95 -2.89
C VAL A 51 -0.93 16.02 -3.98
N GLU A 52 -0.94 16.50 -5.22
CA GLU A 52 -1.19 15.69 -6.40
C GLU A 52 0.07 14.88 -6.74
N VAL A 53 -0.08 13.59 -7.02
CA VAL A 53 0.96 12.71 -7.54
C VAL A 53 0.47 12.17 -8.88
N SER A 54 1.20 12.47 -9.94
CA SER A 54 0.84 12.04 -11.28
C SER A 54 0.98 10.52 -11.45
N ALA A 55 0.26 9.95 -12.41
CA ALA A 55 0.39 8.54 -12.77
C ALA A 55 1.82 8.16 -13.18
N GLN A 56 2.58 9.09 -13.78
CA GLN A 56 3.98 8.89 -14.12
C GLN A 56 4.86 8.78 -12.87
N GLU A 57 4.73 9.71 -11.94
CA GLU A 57 5.50 9.68 -10.69
C GLU A 57 5.17 8.42 -9.86
N LEU A 58 3.91 7.98 -9.84
CA LEU A 58 3.51 6.73 -9.20
C LEU A 58 4.21 5.52 -9.84
N ARG A 59 4.27 5.46 -11.18
CA ARG A 59 4.94 4.39 -11.91
C ARG A 59 6.44 4.34 -11.59
N GLU A 60 7.10 5.49 -11.52
CA GLU A 60 8.52 5.59 -11.18
C GLU A 60 8.78 5.16 -9.72
N GLN A 61 7.88 5.48 -8.79
CA GLN A 61 7.95 5.03 -7.40
C GLN A 61 7.79 3.51 -7.28
N SER A 62 6.84 2.90 -8.00
CA SER A 62 6.66 1.43 -8.01
C SER A 62 7.90 0.68 -8.49
N THR A 63 8.74 1.28 -9.34
CA THR A 63 10.00 0.68 -9.81
C THR A 63 11.17 0.85 -8.85
N ARG A 64 11.11 1.82 -7.92
CA ARG A 64 12.18 2.09 -6.94
C ARG A 64 12.05 1.23 -5.68
N THR A 65 10.85 0.75 -5.38
CA THR A 65 10.55 -0.01 -4.17
C THR A 65 10.50 -1.53 -4.40
N GLN A 66 10.68 -1.98 -5.65
CA GLN A 66 10.92 -3.39 -6.02
C GLN A 66 12.41 -3.70 -6.03
#